data_AF-A0A8D8WCL9-F1
#
_entry.id   AF-A0A8D8WCL9-F1
#
_cell.length_a   1.000
_cell.length_b   1.000
_cell.length_c   1.000
_cell.angle_alpha   90.00
_cell.angle_beta   90.00
_cell.angle_gamma   90.00
#
_symmetry.space_group_name_H-M   'P 1'
#
loop_
_entity.id
_entity.type
_entity.pdbx_description
1 polymer ?
#
loop_
_entity_poly.entity_id
_entity_poly.type
_entity_poly.pdbx_seq_one_letter_code
_entity_poly.pdbx_strand_id
1 'polypeptide(L)'
;SGDLGGVSKATVCRCIQRVSNGIASLGQNIIKFPGTAEERRKVIEEFYNIGLFPGVVGTIDCTHIPIKSPGGENAEHYRNRKGFFSLNVQTISDANLMIRNIVACWAGSVHDS
;
A
#
# COMPACT_ATOMS: atom_id res chain seq x y z
N SER A 1 -24.66 4.35 -18.67
CA SER A 1 -24.12 5.12 -19.80
C SER A 1 -22.79 5.71 -19.40
N GLY A 2 -21.69 5.24 -20.00
CA GLY A 2 -20.34 5.74 -19.74
C GLY A 2 -19.82 6.33 -21.03
N ASP A 3 -19.92 7.65 -21.15
CA ASP A 3 -19.35 8.40 -22.25
C ASP A 3 -18.40 9.44 -21.66
N LEU A 4 -17.12 9.09 -21.64
CA LEU A 4 -16.02 10.01 -21.41
C LEU A 4 -15.30 10.12 -22.77
N GLY A 5 -15.91 10.87 -23.69
CA GLY A 5 -15.27 11.33 -24.93
C GLY A 5 -15.10 10.29 -26.05
N GLY A 6 -16.08 9.41 -26.29
CA GLY A 6 -16.06 8.53 -27.47
C GLY A 6 -15.04 7.38 -27.44
N VAL A 7 -14.39 7.15 -26.29
CA VAL A 7 -13.43 6.05 -26.10
C VAL A 7 -14.14 4.85 -25.47
N SER A 8 -13.97 3.66 -26.05
CA SER A 8 -14.58 2.44 -25.51
C SER A 8 -14.05 2.11 -24.11
N LYS A 9 -14.93 1.58 -23.24
CA LYS A 9 -14.57 1.10 -21.88
C LYS A 9 -13.36 0.16 -21.89
N ALA A 10 -13.25 -0.70 -22.90
CA ALA A 10 -12.12 -1.61 -23.06
C ALA A 10 -10.79 -0.87 -23.25
N THR A 11 -10.78 0.23 -24.01
CA THR A 11 -9.59 1.05 -24.21
C THR A 11 -9.18 1.73 -22.92
N VAL A 12 -10.14 2.31 -22.18
CA VAL A 12 -9.88 2.91 -20.86
C VAL A 12 -9.28 1.88 -19.89
N CYS A 13 -9.85 0.68 -19.80
CA CYS A 13 -9.32 -0.39 -18.96
C CYS A 13 -7.87 -0.75 -19.31
N ARG A 14 -7.55 -0.88 -20.61
CA ARG A 14 -6.18 -1.19 -21.06
C ARG A 14 -5.21 -0.05 -20.71
N CYS A 15 -5.61 1.20 -20.88
CA CYS A 15 -4.80 2.36 -20.52
C CYS A 15 -4.49 2.37 -19.02
N ILE A 16 -5.52 2.19 -18.18
CA ILE A 16 -5.36 2.10 -16.72
C ILE A 16 -4.39 0.97 -16.36
N GLN A 17 -4.61 -0.24 -16.88
CA GLN A 17 -3.73 -1.38 -16.60
C GLN A 17 -2.27 -1.11 -17.00
N ARG A 18 -2.03 -0.54 -18.18
CA ARG A 18 -0.68 -0.20 -18.65
C ARG A 18 0.01 0.81 -17.72
N VAL A 19 -0.69 1.87 -17.35
CA VAL A 19 -0.14 2.91 -16.46
C VAL A 19 0.10 2.35 -15.06
N SER A 20 -0.87 1.63 -14.49
CA SER A 20 -0.73 1.01 -13.17
C SER A 20 0.45 0.04 -13.11
N ASN A 21 0.63 -0.81 -14.14
CA ASN A 21 1.76 -1.72 -14.20
C ASN A 21 3.11 -0.98 -14.35
N GLY A 22 3.14 0.11 -15.13
CA GLY A 22 4.32 0.95 -15.26
C GLY A 22 4.70 1.66 -13.96
N ILE A 23 3.72 2.11 -13.17
CA ILE A 23 3.98 2.69 -11.84
C ILE A 23 4.45 1.60 -10.87
N ALA A 24 3.79 0.44 -10.87
CA ALA A 24 4.14 -0.67 -9.98
C ALA A 24 5.56 -1.18 -10.22
N SER A 25 6.04 -1.20 -11.47
CA SER A 25 7.42 -1.62 -11.78
C SER A 25 8.48 -0.66 -11.26
N LEU A 26 8.16 0.63 -11.11
CA LEU A 26 9.03 1.61 -10.47
C LEU A 26 9.11 1.42 -8.95
N GLY A 27 8.08 0.83 -8.34
CA GLY A 27 7.96 0.64 -6.90
C GLY A 27 9.18 -0.05 -6.29
N GLN A 28 9.68 -1.12 -6.91
CA GLN A 28 10.86 -1.87 -6.42
C GLN A 28 12.15 -1.02 -6.37
N ASN A 29 12.24 0.02 -7.20
CA ASN A 29 13.41 0.89 -7.26
C ASN A 29 13.32 2.06 -6.26
N ILE A 30 12.10 2.48 -5.93
CA ILE A 30 11.83 3.69 -5.13
C ILE A 30 11.52 3.32 -3.66
N ILE A 31 10.70 2.30 -3.44
CA ILE A 31 10.25 1.85 -2.12
C ILE A 31 11.32 0.90 -1.56
N LYS A 32 12.27 1.49 -0.83
CA LYS A 32 13.36 0.74 -0.18
C LYS A 32 13.38 0.98 1.31
N PHE A 33 13.50 -0.10 2.05
CA PHE A 33 13.73 -0.06 3.49
C PHE A 33 15.21 0.25 3.77
N PRO A 34 15.57 1.03 4.82
CA PRO A 34 16.97 1.34 5.13
C PRO A 34 17.80 0.07 5.40
N GLY A 35 18.65 -0.28 4.44
CA GLY A 35 19.40 -1.53 4.41
C GLY A 35 20.76 -1.43 5.09
N THR A 36 21.37 -0.25 5.04
CA THR A 36 22.68 0.01 5.66
C THR A 36 22.54 0.55 7.10
N ALA A 37 23.61 0.41 7.89
CA ALA A 37 23.64 0.98 9.24
C ALA A 37 23.53 2.51 9.22
N GLU A 38 24.12 3.16 8.21
CA GLU A 38 24.09 4.62 8.07
C GLU A 38 22.69 5.14 7.71
N GLU A 39 21.99 4.48 6.79
CA GLU A 39 20.59 4.83 6.47
C GLU A 39 19.68 4.65 7.69
N ARG A 40 19.86 3.56 8.47
CA ARG A 40 19.10 3.35 9.71
C ARG A 40 19.40 4.42 10.75
N ARG A 41 20.67 4.77 10.94
CA ARG A 41 21.09 5.84 11.86
C ARG A 41 20.40 7.16 11.51
N LYS A 42 20.35 7.49 10.22
CA LYS A 42 19.66 8.69 9.73
C LYS A 42 18.17 8.68 10.05
N VAL A 43 17.47 7.58 9.76
CA VAL A 43 16.03 7.47 10.06
C VAL A 43 15.75 7.57 11.57
N ILE A 44 16.60 6.95 12.40
CA ILE A 44 16.50 7.05 13.86
C ILE A 44 16.63 8.50 14.32
N GLU A 45 17.61 9.23 13.79
CA GLU A 45 17.84 10.64 14.10
C GLU A 45 16.64 11.50 13.67
N GLU A 46 16.08 11.26 12.49
CA GLU A 46 14.89 11.98 11.99
C GLU A 46 13.67 11.77 12.88
N PHE A 47 13.37 10.53 13.29
CA PHE A 47 12.26 10.26 14.22
C PHE A 47 12.50 10.86 15.61
N TYR A 48 13.74 10.79 16.09
CA TYR A 48 14.11 11.40 17.37
C TYR A 48 13.89 12.92 17.36
N ASN A 49 14.20 13.59 16.26
CA ASN A 49 13.99 15.03 16.11
C ASN A 49 12.50 15.43 16.08
N ILE A 50 11.61 14.53 15.68
CA ILE A 50 10.15 14.79 15.64
C ILE A 50 9.51 14.64 17.02
N GLY A 51 9.84 13.57 17.76
CA GLY A 51 9.09 13.18 18.95
C GLY A 51 9.93 12.68 20.11
N LEU A 52 11.26 12.84 20.06
CA LEU A 52 12.23 12.34 21.05
C LEU A 52 12.12 10.83 21.29
N PHE A 53 11.60 10.07 20.31
CA PHE A 53 11.42 8.63 20.41
C PHE A 53 12.63 7.91 19.77
N PRO A 54 13.50 7.28 20.58
CA PRO A 54 14.77 6.73 20.08
C PRO A 54 14.57 5.36 19.41
N GLY A 55 15.48 5.03 18.48
CA GLY A 55 15.59 3.69 17.90
C GLY A 55 14.56 3.33 16.83
N VAL A 56 13.75 4.29 16.38
CA VAL A 56 12.72 4.07 15.35
C VAL A 56 13.36 4.00 13.96
N VAL A 57 13.11 2.90 13.25
CA VAL A 57 13.59 2.71 11.86
C VAL A 57 12.46 2.75 10.83
N GLY A 58 11.23 3.01 11.28
CA GLY A 58 10.02 3.12 10.49
C GLY A 58 8.77 2.90 11.33
N THR A 59 7.64 3.39 10.86
CA THR A 59 6.31 3.17 11.46
C THR A 59 5.50 2.25 10.57
N ILE A 60 4.94 1.19 11.14
CA ILE A 60 4.13 0.20 10.43
C ILE A 60 2.65 0.47 10.67
N ASP A 61 1.85 0.40 9.60
CA ASP A 61 0.39 0.45 9.71
C ASP A 61 -0.26 -0.30 8.55
N CYS A 62 -1.52 -0.68 8.74
CA CYS A 62 -2.34 -1.40 7.79
C CYS A 62 -3.50 -0.54 7.31
N THR A 63 -3.77 -0.54 6.00
CA THR A 63 -4.85 0.20 5.38
C THR A 63 -5.71 -0.71 4.51
N HIS A 64 -7.02 -0.66 4.71
CA HIS A 64 -7.98 -1.38 3.89
C HIS A 64 -8.25 -0.64 2.57
N ILE A 65 -7.84 -1.24 1.46
CA ILE A 65 -8.15 -0.76 0.11
C ILE A 65 -9.44 -1.43 -0.38
N PRO A 66 -10.53 -0.68 -0.62
CA PRO A 66 -11.79 -1.26 -1.07
C PRO A 66 -11.65 -2.00 -2.40
N ILE A 67 -12.25 -3.18 -2.49
CA ILE A 67 -12.36 -3.94 -3.72
C ILE A 67 -13.82 -4.28 -4.01
N LYS A 68 -14.11 -4.62 -5.27
CA LYS A 68 -15.36 -5.33 -5.57
C LYS A 68 -15.30 -6.71 -4.95
N SER A 69 -16.45 -7.25 -4.57
CA SER A 69 -16.52 -8.65 -4.11
C SER A 69 -15.81 -9.54 -5.14
N PRO A 70 -14.81 -10.33 -4.73
CA PRO A 70 -14.12 -11.23 -5.65
C PRO A 70 -15.03 -12.39 -6.10
N GLY A 71 -16.19 -12.57 -5.45
CA GLY A 71 -17.12 -13.66 -5.71
C GLY A 71 -16.58 -15.03 -5.28
N GLY A 72 -17.40 -16.06 -5.44
CA GLY A 72 -17.05 -17.43 -5.07
C GLY A 72 -17.05 -17.68 -3.55
N GLU A 73 -16.63 -18.89 -3.17
CA GLU A 73 -16.68 -19.38 -1.78
C GLU A 73 -15.80 -18.57 -0.82
N ASN A 74 -14.73 -17.97 -1.35
CA ASN A 74 -13.71 -17.25 -0.58
C ASN A 74 -13.97 -15.74 -0.44
N ALA A 75 -15.11 -15.23 -0.92
CA ALA A 75 -15.39 -13.79 -0.92
C ALA A 75 -15.39 -13.17 0.49
N GLU A 76 -15.92 -13.90 1.47
CA GLU A 76 -16.03 -13.41 2.85
C GLU A 76 -14.67 -13.23 3.54
N HIS A 77 -13.60 -13.89 3.09
CA HIS A 77 -12.23 -13.61 3.56
C HIS A 77 -11.78 -12.17 3.25
N TYR A 78 -12.39 -11.53 2.25
CA TYR A 78 -12.07 -10.14 1.92
C TYR A 78 -12.95 -9.14 2.67
N ARG A 79 -13.99 -9.59 3.38
CA ARG A 79 -14.85 -8.70 4.16
C ARG A 79 -14.11 -8.27 5.42
N ASN A 80 -13.95 -6.96 5.60
CA ASN A 80 -13.35 -6.40 6.80
C ASN A 80 -14.38 -6.19 7.92
N ARG A 81 -13.88 -5.81 9.10
CA ARG A 81 -14.70 -5.46 10.29
C ARG A 81 -15.71 -4.32 10.06
N LYS A 82 -15.50 -3.49 9.03
CA LYS A 82 -16.40 -2.40 8.63
C LYS A 82 -17.49 -2.85 7.64
N GLY A 83 -17.53 -4.15 7.31
CA GLY A 83 -18.58 -4.76 6.51
C GLY A 83 -18.38 -4.68 4.99
N PHE A 84 -17.27 -4.14 4.50
CA PHE A 84 -16.98 -4.04 3.06
C PHE A 84 -15.80 -4.92 2.63
N PHE A 85 -15.76 -5.29 1.34
CA PHE A 85 -14.67 -6.08 0.78
C PHE A 85 -13.42 -5.23 0.56
N SER A 86 -12.28 -5.70 1.02
CA SER A 86 -11.01 -4.97 0.91
C SER A 86 -9.80 -5.90 0.82
N LEU A 87 -8.70 -5.35 0.31
CA LEU A 87 -7.36 -5.86 0.57
C LEU A 87 -6.81 -5.14 1.80
N ASN A 88 -6.25 -5.88 2.74
CA ASN A 88 -5.47 -5.30 3.82
C ASN A 88 -4.04 -5.06 3.31
N VAL A 89 -3.63 -3.80 3.26
CA VAL A 89 -2.32 -3.39 2.74
C VAL A 89 -1.49 -2.84 3.89
N GLN A 90 -0.40 -3.54 4.21
CA GLN A 90 0.57 -3.08 5.19
C GLN A 90 1.58 -2.16 4.52
N THR A 91 1.93 -1.07 5.19
CA THR A 91 3.00 -0.18 4.78
C THR A 91 3.93 0.14 5.94
N ILE A 92 5.20 0.37 5.63
CA ILE A 92 6.14 1.00 6.56
C ILE A 92 6.49 2.37 6.02
N SER A 93 6.41 3.40 6.85
CA SER A 93 6.77 4.78 6.50
C SER A 93 7.94 5.28 7.35
N ASP A 94 8.74 6.20 6.81
CA ASP A 94 9.79 6.88 7.58
C ASP A 94 9.31 8.25 8.11
N ALA A 95 10.20 8.93 8.84
CA ALA A 95 9.97 10.24 9.43
C ALA A 95 9.65 11.34 8.40
N ASN A 96 10.04 11.14 7.13
CA ASN A 96 9.75 12.05 6.03
C ASN A 96 8.45 11.69 5.30
N LEU A 97 7.61 10.83 5.89
CA LEU A 97 6.35 10.34 5.33
C LEU A 97 6.52 9.54 4.03
N MET A 98 7.71 9.01 3.79
CA MET A 98 7.98 8.19 2.60
C MET A 98 7.64 6.73 2.89
N ILE A 99 6.90 6.09 1.99
CA ILE A 99 6.65 4.64 2.04
C ILE A 99 7.97 3.90 1.75
N ARG A 100 8.42 3.11 2.72
CA ARG A 100 9.65 2.32 2.68
C ARG A 100 9.43 0.83 2.47
N ASN A 101 8.22 0.35 2.73
CA ASN A 101 7.81 -1.01 2.40
C ASN A 101 6.30 -1.06 2.16
N ILE A 102 5.86 -1.96 1.29
CA ILE A 102 4.45 -2.21 1.02
C ILE A 102 4.20 -3.72 0.84
N VAL A 103 3.17 -4.24 1.50
CA VAL A 103 2.68 -5.62 1.35
C VAL A 103 1.18 -5.57 1.11
N ALA A 104 0.74 -5.90 -0.10
CA ALA A 104 -0.66 -5.80 -0.53
C ALA A 104 -1.35 -7.17 -0.71
N CYS A 105 -0.87 -8.20 -0.01
CA CYS A 105 -1.26 -9.59 -0.24
C CYS A 105 -2.34 -10.12 0.70
N TRP A 106 -2.79 -9.33 1.67
CA TRP A 106 -3.67 -9.83 2.73
C TRP A 106 -5.15 -9.59 2.42
N ALA A 107 -5.96 -10.58 2.74
CA ALA A 107 -7.41 -10.46 2.63
C ALA A 107 -7.94 -9.50 3.72
N GLY A 108 -9.04 -8.80 3.43
CA GLY A 108 -9.62 -7.78 4.32
C GLY A 108 -10.07 -8.29 5.69
N SER A 109 -10.24 -9.60 5.89
CA SER A 109 -10.54 -10.18 7.20
C SER A 109 -9.31 -10.40 8.09
N VAL A 110 -8.09 -10.28 7.54
CA VAL A 110 -6.84 -10.45 8.30
C VAL A 110 -6.69 -9.29 9.28
N HIS A 111 -6.45 -9.63 10.55
CA HIS A 111 -6.28 -8.66 11.63
C HIS A 111 -4.87 -8.06 11.62
N ASP A 112 -4.78 -6.81 12.07
CA ASP A 112 -3.54 -6.07 12.26
C ASP A 112 -2.90 -6.54 13.59
N SER A 113 -2.12 -7.62 13.53
CA SER A 113 -1.37 -8.17 14.67
C SER A 113 0.12 -8.21 14.37
#